data_AF-A0A4S8L3W7-F1
#
_entry.id   AF-A0A4S8L3W7-F1
#
_cell.length_a   1.000
_cell.length_b   1.000
_cell.length_c   1.000
_cell.angle_alpha   90.00
_cell.angle_beta   90.00
_cell.angle_gamma   90.00
#
_symmetry.space_group_name_H-M   'P 1'
#
loop_
_entity.id
_entity.type
_entity.pdbx_description
1 polymer ?
#
loop_
_entity_poly.entity_id
_entity_poly.type
_entity_poly.pdbx_seq_one_letter_code
_entity_poly.pdbx_strand_id
1 'polypeptide(L)' 'MFGGIIACWIVQPYVYLEDREIMISFDDPESWAAKGEFISGKGLAGFAIWEAGGDYKDLMLDAIRGTASFQR' A
#
# COMPACT_ATOMS: atom_id res chain seq x y z
N MET A 1 23.21 -3.47 -7.48
CA MET A 1 22.18 -3.26 -8.51
C MET A 1 21.62 -4.62 -8.85
N PHE A 2 20.53 -5.05 -8.21
CA PHE A 2 19.82 -6.27 -8.56
C PHE A 2 18.38 -5.88 -8.89
N GLY A 3 18.06 -5.94 -10.18
CA GLY A 3 16.71 -5.88 -10.69
C GLY A 3 16.07 -7.25 -10.51
N GLY A 4 15.05 -7.31 -9.67
CA GLY A 4 14.15 -8.42 -9.48
C GLY A 4 12.82 -7.81 -9.04
N ILE A 5 11.71 -8.33 -9.55
CA ILE A 5 10.35 -7.83 -9.35
C ILE A 5 10.10 -7.52 -7.87
N ILE A 6 10.06 -6.22 -7.51
CA ILE A 6 9.66 -5.75 -6.18
C ILE A 6 8.13 -5.74 -6.18
N ALA A 7 7.55 -6.91 -5.91
CA ALA A 7 6.12 -7.05 -5.59
C ALA A 7 5.87 -7.93 -4.34
N CYS A 8 6.90 -8.60 -3.81
CA CYS A 8 6.76 -9.58 -2.72
C CYS A 8 7.32 -9.11 -1.36
N TRP A 9 7.79 -7.86 -1.23
CA TRP A 9 8.42 -7.37 0.01
C TRP A 9 7.72 -6.18 0.68
N ILE A 10 6.58 -5.73 0.14
CA ILE A 10 5.67 -4.87 0.89
C ILE A 10 4.72 -5.80 1.65
N VAL A 11 4.59 -5.59 2.96
CA VAL A 11 3.60 -6.28 3.79
C VAL A 11 2.25 -6.14 3.11
N GLN A 12 1.65 -7.28 2.72
CA GLN A 12 0.43 -7.30 1.92
C GLN A 12 -0.59 -8.22 2.58
N PRO A 13 -1.71 -7.67 3.10
CA PRO A 13 -2.70 -8.48 3.77
C PRO A 13 -3.53 -9.30 2.77
N TYR A 14 -3.96 -10.47 3.23
CA TYR A 14 -4.92 -11.29 2.51
C TYR A 14 -5.84 -12.00 3.50
N VAL A 15 -7.04 -12.33 3.04
CA VAL A 15 -7.96 -13.24 3.71
C VAL A 15 -8.15 -14.46 2.83
N TYR A 16 -8.03 -15.65 3.42
CA TYR A 16 -8.29 -16.91 2.73
C TYR A 16 -9.49 -17.63 3.39
N LEU A 17 -10.50 -17.93 2.58
CA LEU A 17 -11.68 -18.69 2.99
C LEU A 17 -11.47 -20.15 2.58
N GLU A 18 -10.93 -20.96 3.49
CA GLU A 18 -10.55 -22.37 3.23
C GLU A 18 -11.74 -23.23 2.77
N ASP A 19 -12.94 -23.00 3.30
CA ASP A 19 -14.16 -23.72 2.97
C ASP A 19 -14.61 -23.52 1.51
N ARG A 20 -14.14 -22.45 0.87
CA ARG A 20 -14.54 -22.03 -0.48
C ARG A 20 -13.38 -21.92 -1.46
N GLU A 21 -12.15 -22.12 -0.98
CA GLU A 21 -10.92 -21.91 -1.75
C GLU A 21 -10.83 -20.50 -2.36
N ILE A 22 -11.35 -19.48 -1.66
CA ILE A 22 -11.34 -18.09 -2.12
C ILE A 22 -10.26 -17.32 -1.38
N MET A 23 -9.36 -16.67 -2.14
CA MET A 23 -8.37 -15.71 -1.62
C MET A 23 -8.77 -14.29 -2.00
N ILE A 24 -8.77 -13.39 -1.04
CA ILE A 24 -8.99 -11.95 -1.25
C ILE A 24 -7.72 -11.23 -0.79
N SER A 25 -7.00 -10.64 -1.74
CA SER A 25 -5.90 -9.72 -1.46
C SER A 25 -6.42 -8.30 -1.41
N PHE A 26 -5.89 -7.50 -0.48
CA PHE A 26 -6.24 -6.10 -0.33
C PHE A 26 -5.05 -5.32 0.21
N ASP A 27 -5.24 -4.02 0.33
CA ASP A 27 -4.37 -3.16 1.08
C ASP A 27 -5.05 -2.74 2.39
N ASP A 28 -4.26 -2.60 3.45
CA ASP A 28 -4.64 -2.02 4.73
C ASP A 28 -3.76 -0.78 5.05
N PRO A 29 -4.06 -0.03 6.12
CA PRO A 29 -3.28 1.18 6.45
C PRO A 29 -1.78 0.91 6.66
N GLU A 30 -1.40 -0.28 7.15
CA GLU A 30 0.01 -0.67 7.34
C GLU A 30 0.72 -0.82 5.99
N SER A 31 0.11 -1.54 5.04
CA SER A 31 0.64 -1.70 3.69
C SER A 31 0.75 -0.35 2.94
N TRP A 32 -0.17 0.59 3.17
CA TRP A 32 -0.11 1.95 2.60
C TRP A 32 1.01 2.79 3.22
N ALA A 33 1.19 2.71 4.53
CA ALA A 33 2.29 3.37 5.22
C ALA A 33 3.65 2.84 4.69
N ALA A 34 3.81 1.52 4.54
CA ALA A 34 5.01 0.91 3.98
C ALA A 34 5.28 1.36 2.52
N LYS A 35 4.23 1.51 1.70
CA LYS A 35 4.35 2.09 0.35
C LYS A 35 4.82 3.54 0.39
N GLY A 36 4.34 4.35 1.33
CA GLY A 36 4.80 5.72 1.51
C GLY A 36 6.27 5.80 1.92
N GLU A 37 6.72 4.94 2.84
CA GLU A 37 8.14 4.82 3.19
C GLU A 37 8.99 4.43 1.99
N PHE A 38 8.50 3.51 1.15
CA PHE A 38 9.18 3.11 -0.08
C PHE A 38 9.31 4.28 -1.07
N ILE A 39 8.25 5.06 -1.28
CA ILE A 39 8.26 6.25 -2.14
C ILE A 39 9.33 7.24 -1.67
N SER A 40 9.32 7.56 -0.37
CA SER A 40 10.31 8.45 0.26
C SER A 40 11.72 7.92 0.14
N GLY A 41 11.95 6.66 0.51
CA GLY A 41 13.27 6.02 0.51
C GLY A 41 13.86 5.82 -0.88
N LYS A 42 13.03 5.83 -1.93
CA LYS A 42 13.48 5.74 -3.33
C LYS A 42 13.48 7.07 -4.06
N GLY A 43 13.01 8.16 -3.44
CA GLY A 43 12.90 9.46 -4.10
C GLY A 43 11.93 9.46 -5.28
N LEU A 44 10.86 8.66 -5.21
CA LEU A 44 9.82 8.64 -6.25
C LEU A 44 8.94 9.89 -6.13
N ALA A 45 8.30 10.28 -7.24
CA ALA A 45 7.50 11.51 -7.31
C ALA A 45 6.21 11.47 -6.46
N GLY A 46 5.68 10.28 -6.14
CA GLY A 46 4.44 10.12 -5.38
C GLY A 46 3.72 8.82 -5.70
N PHE A 47 2.39 8.84 -5.54
CA PHE A 47 1.49 7.70 -5.76
C PHE A 47 0.20 8.14 -6.46
N ALA A 48 -0.58 7.17 -6.91
CA ALA A 48 -1.94 7.35 -7.39
C ALA A 48 -2.86 6.30 -6.74
N ILE A 49 -4.13 6.65 -6.52
CA ILE A 49 -5.14 5.77 -5.93
C ILE A 49 -6.18 5.41 -7.00
N TRP A 50 -6.54 4.12 -7.07
CA TRP A 50 -7.68 3.64 -7.82
C TRP A 50 -8.54 2.73 -6.93
N GLU A 51 -9.78 3.05 -6.58
CA GLU A 51 -10.47 4.33 -6.73
C GLU A 51 -10.64 4.99 -5.35
N ALA A 52 -10.66 6.32 -5.31
CA ALA A 52 -10.63 7.04 -4.04
C ALA A 52 -11.98 6.98 -3.29
N GLY A 53 -13.10 6.72 -3.98
CA GLY A 53 -14.42 6.64 -3.36
C GLY A 53 -14.60 5.45 -2.42
N GLY A 54 -13.80 4.41 -2.58
CA GLY A 54 -13.76 3.24 -1.69
C GLY A 54 -12.95 3.44 -0.40
N ASP A 55 -12.25 4.57 -0.24
CA ASP A 55 -11.45 4.83 0.96
C ASP A 55 -12.33 5.25 2.14
N TYR A 56 -12.51 4.35 3.09
CA TYR A 56 -13.36 4.58 4.24
C TYR A 56 -12.72 5.61 5.18
N LYS A 57 -13.28 6.84 5.16
CA LYS A 57 -12.84 7.96 6.02
C LYS A 57 -11.36 8.32 5.82
N ASP A 58 -10.92 8.35 4.57
CA ASP A 58 -9.55 8.74 4.17
C ASP A 58 -8.44 7.91 4.85
N LEU A 59 -8.76 6.70 5.31
CA LEU A 59 -7.87 5.89 6.13
C LEU A 59 -6.59 5.50 5.36
N MET A 60 -6.74 5.11 4.10
CA MET A 60 -5.61 4.73 3.25
C MET A 60 -4.82 5.97 2.81
N LEU A 61 -5.54 7.03 2.44
CA LEU A 61 -4.95 8.30 2.04
C LEU A 61 -4.12 8.93 3.16
N ASP A 62 -4.61 8.92 4.40
CA ASP A 62 -3.89 9.44 5.57
C ASP A 62 -2.64 8.60 5.87
N ALA A 63 -2.75 7.26 5.76
CA ALA A 63 -1.63 6.36 6.01
C ALA A 63 -0.43 6.63 5.09
N ILE A 64 -0.65 6.69 3.77
CA ILE A 64 0.46 6.93 2.83
C ILE A 64 0.97 8.37 2.90
N ARG A 65 0.13 9.36 3.18
CA ARG A 65 0.56 10.76 3.36
C ARG A 65 1.38 10.94 4.64
N GLY A 66 1.15 10.11 5.65
CA GLY A 66 1.91 10.13 6.90
C GLY A 66 3.37 9.70 6.74
N THR A 67 3.68 8.85 5.75
CA THR A 67 5.02 8.26 5.57
C THR A 67 5.69 8.61 4.24
N ALA A 68 4.93 8.87 3.18
CA ALA A 68 5.44 9.55 2.00
C ALA A 68 5.75 10.98 2.46
N SER A 69 7.00 11.44 2.32
CA SER A 69 7.53 12.72 2.83
C SER A 69 6.92 13.98 2.18
N PHE A 70 5.60 14.02 2.05
CA PHE A 70 4.79 15.18 1.75
C PHE A 70 4.70 16.03 3.02
N GLN A 71 5.81 16.68 3.36
CA GLN A 71 5.76 17.81 4.29
C GLN A 71 4.88 18.89 3.66
N ARG A 72 3.85 19.29 4.40
CA ARG A 72 2.95 20.39 4.04
C ARG A 72 3.64 21.73 4.21
#